data_AF-A0A366HN34-F1
#
_entry.id   AF-A0A366HN34-F1
#
_cell.length_a   1.000
_cell.length_b   1.000
_cell.length_c   1.000
_cell.angle_alpha   90.00
_cell.angle_beta   90.00
_cell.angle_gamma   90.00
#
_symmetry.space_group_name_H-M   'P 1'
#
loop_
_entity.id
_entity.type
_entity.pdbx_description
1 polymer ?
#
loop_
_entity_poly.entity_id
_entity_poly.type
_entity_poly.pdbx_seq_one_letter_code
_entity_poly.pdbx_strand_id
1 'polypeptide(L)'
;MSFRRNSDAAHAWKSWMVRHRDTLLECGVPHDVLEHERHWTYFLDHGYFTPAGLSEPVVSIDLMEKSQLKRLHALLSQCETYEACCILPDIGHLLTKKG
;
A
#
# COMPACT_ATOMS: atom_id res chain seq x y z
N MET A 1 26.07 -3.92 17.74
CA MET A 1 25.20 -3.94 16.54
C MET A 1 23.93 -4.71 16.90
N SER A 2 22.76 -4.06 16.95
CA SER A 2 21.51 -4.66 17.45
C SER A 2 20.67 -5.22 16.30
N PHE A 3 20.77 -6.53 16.10
CA PHE A 3 19.91 -7.32 15.20
C PHE A 3 18.50 -7.58 15.77
N ARG A 4 18.11 -6.92 16.88
CA ARG A 4 16.83 -7.13 17.57
C ARG A 4 15.70 -6.21 17.09
N ARG A 5 15.97 -5.22 16.24
CA ARG A 5 14.93 -4.27 15.78
C ARG A 5 14.03 -4.79 14.65
N ASN A 6 14.42 -5.87 13.97
CA ASN A 6 13.70 -6.32 12.78
C ASN A 6 12.53 -7.28 13.10
N SER A 7 12.55 -7.98 14.25
CA SER A 7 11.48 -8.90 14.62
C SER A 7 10.20 -8.16 15.00
N ASP A 8 10.33 -7.09 15.77
CA ASP A 8 9.17 -6.39 16.35
C ASP A 8 8.45 -5.56 15.28
N ALA A 9 9.21 -4.93 14.38
CA ALA A 9 8.68 -4.22 13.22
C ALA A 9 7.98 -5.19 12.24
N ALA A 10 8.62 -6.32 11.90
CA ALA A 10 7.99 -7.33 11.06
C ALA A 10 6.72 -7.93 11.71
N HIS A 11 6.69 -8.04 13.05
CA HIS A 11 5.51 -8.50 13.76
C HIS A 11 4.38 -7.45 13.75
N ALA A 12 4.72 -6.16 13.87
CA ALA A 12 3.78 -5.06 13.76
C ALA A 12 3.17 -4.97 12.35
N TRP A 13 3.98 -5.07 11.29
CA TRP A 13 3.50 -5.11 9.91
C TRP A 13 2.54 -6.28 9.69
N LYS A 14 2.92 -7.51 10.07
CA LYS A 14 2.03 -8.69 9.93
C LYS A 14 0.71 -8.51 10.66
N SER A 15 0.76 -7.98 11.90
CA SER A 15 -0.44 -7.76 12.71
C SER A 15 -1.36 -6.70 12.09
N TRP A 16 -0.77 -5.62 11.56
CA TRP A 16 -1.52 -4.60 10.84
C TRP A 16 -2.12 -5.15 9.55
N MET A 17 -1.33 -5.92 8.78
CA MET A 17 -1.75 -6.50 7.52
C MET A 17 -2.91 -7.47 7.73
N VAL A 18 -2.86 -8.36 8.72
CA VAL A 18 -3.98 -9.27 9.04
C VAL A 18 -5.27 -8.51 9.36
N ARG A 19 -5.20 -7.36 10.03
CA ARG A 19 -6.38 -6.57 10.41
C ARG A 19 -7.00 -5.80 9.25
N HIS A 20 -6.19 -5.38 8.27
CA HIS A 20 -6.63 -4.48 7.20
C HIS A 20 -6.59 -5.11 5.81
N ARG A 21 -6.15 -6.38 5.70
CA ARG A 21 -6.02 -7.12 4.43
C ARG A 21 -7.30 -7.09 3.61
N ASP A 22 -8.43 -7.41 4.23
CA ASP A 22 -9.70 -7.47 3.49
C ASP A 22 -10.10 -6.08 2.97
N THR A 23 -9.91 -5.03 3.77
CA THR A 23 -10.10 -3.64 3.33
C THR A 23 -9.16 -3.27 2.19
N LEU A 24 -7.90 -3.70 2.21
CA LEU A 24 -6.93 -3.45 1.14
C LEU A 24 -7.30 -4.20 -0.16
N LEU A 25 -7.80 -5.42 -0.05
CA LEU A 25 -8.34 -6.18 -1.18
C LEU A 25 -9.56 -5.46 -1.80
N GLU A 26 -10.47 -4.93 -0.96
CA GLU A 26 -11.58 -4.10 -1.43
C GLU A 26 -11.12 -2.79 -2.08
N CYS A 27 -9.98 -2.24 -1.64
CA CYS A 27 -9.34 -1.11 -2.28
C CYS A 27 -8.69 -1.48 -3.63
N GLY A 28 -8.70 -2.74 -4.05
CA GLY A 28 -8.11 -3.19 -5.31
C GLY A 28 -6.61 -3.47 -5.24
N VAL A 29 -6.03 -3.58 -4.04
CA VAL A 29 -4.65 -4.03 -3.88
C VAL A 29 -4.62 -5.56 -3.97
N PRO A 30 -3.87 -6.17 -4.91
CA PRO A 30 -3.88 -7.61 -5.12
C PRO A 30 -3.17 -8.37 -4.00
N HIS A 31 -3.55 -9.64 -3.82
CA HIS A 31 -3.04 -10.46 -2.72
C HIS A 31 -1.50 -10.54 -2.71
N ASP A 32 -0.88 -10.67 -3.88
CA ASP A 32 0.58 -10.77 -4.06
C ASP A 32 1.37 -9.60 -3.46
N VAL A 33 0.75 -8.41 -3.41
CA VAL A 33 1.34 -7.22 -2.79
C VAL A 33 1.22 -7.27 -1.27
N LEU A 34 0.14 -7.87 -0.77
CA LEU A 34 -0.16 -7.96 0.67
C LEU A 34 0.55 -9.13 1.37
N GLU A 35 0.98 -10.17 0.63
CA GLU A 35 1.69 -11.32 1.18
C GLU A 35 3.13 -11.01 1.60
N HIS A 36 3.77 -10.05 0.94
CA HIS A 36 5.17 -9.74 1.12
C HIS A 36 5.36 -8.28 1.53
N GLU A 37 5.92 -8.06 2.71
CA GLU A 37 6.23 -6.72 3.23
C GLU A 37 7.01 -5.89 2.22
N ARG A 38 7.98 -6.50 1.52
CA ARG A 38 8.75 -5.82 0.48
C ARG A 38 7.89 -5.33 -0.69
N HIS A 39 6.91 -6.10 -1.13
CA HIS A 39 6.01 -5.70 -2.22
C HIS A 39 5.09 -4.56 -1.75
N TRP A 40 4.59 -4.67 -0.52
CA TRP A 40 3.81 -3.62 0.10
C TRP A 40 4.60 -2.31 0.23
N THR A 41 5.82 -2.35 0.77
CA THR A 41 6.69 -1.16 0.86
C THR A 41 6.98 -0.58 -0.53
N TYR A 42 7.30 -1.43 -1.51
CA TYR A 42 7.53 -0.97 -2.89
C TYR A 42 6.30 -0.25 -3.46
N PHE A 43 5.10 -0.81 -3.26
CA PHE A 43 3.85 -0.16 -3.65
C PHE A 43 3.64 1.18 -2.95
N LEU A 44 3.95 1.27 -1.65
CA LEU A 44 3.85 2.53 -0.88
C LEU A 44 4.87 3.60 -1.29
N ASP A 45 6.00 3.20 -1.86
CA ASP A 45 7.05 4.11 -2.33
C ASP A 45 6.82 4.57 -3.77
N HIS A 46 6.28 3.70 -4.62
CA HIS A 46 6.19 3.94 -6.07
C HIS A 46 4.76 4.12 -6.60
N GLY A 47 3.74 3.73 -5.83
CA GLY A 47 2.35 3.79 -6.26
C GLY A 47 1.95 2.68 -7.23
N TYR A 48 2.83 1.74 -7.55
CA TYR A 48 2.55 0.58 -8.37
C TYR A 48 3.39 -0.63 -7.96
N PHE A 49 2.99 -1.80 -8.41
CA PHE A 49 3.79 -3.01 -8.26
C PHE A 49 3.71 -3.87 -9.53
N THR A 50 4.88 -4.32 -9.99
CA THR A 50 5.03 -5.23 -11.14
C THR A 50 5.84 -6.45 -10.70
N PRO A 51 5.23 -7.65 -10.70
CA PRO A 51 5.94 -8.89 -10.43
C PRO A 51 7.02 -9.16 -11.48
N ALA A 52 8.06 -9.89 -11.07
CA ALA A 52 9.11 -10.30 -12.00
C ALA A 52 8.53 -11.16 -13.13
N GLY A 53 8.90 -10.85 -14.38
CA GLY A 53 8.43 -11.56 -15.57
C GLY A 53 7.15 -10.99 -16.19
N LEU A 54 6.54 -9.95 -15.59
CA LEU A 54 5.45 -9.19 -16.20
C LEU A 54 5.94 -7.84 -16.74
N SER A 55 5.36 -7.41 -17.85
CA SER A 55 5.61 -6.10 -18.46
C SER A 55 4.69 -5.00 -17.91
N GLU A 56 3.56 -5.38 -17.30
CA GLU A 56 2.53 -4.47 -16.81
C GLU A 56 2.35 -4.61 -15.30
N PRO A 57 2.08 -3.50 -14.59
CA PRO A 57 1.84 -3.53 -13.16
C PRO A 57 0.53 -4.26 -12.85
N VAL A 58 0.54 -5.11 -11.83
CA VAL A 58 -0.68 -5.78 -11.32
C VAL A 58 -1.53 -4.83 -10.48
N VAL A 59 -0.93 -3.74 -10.00
CA VAL A 59 -1.63 -2.63 -9.34
C VAL A 59 -0.89 -1.33 -9.61
N SER A 60 -1.65 -0.26 -9.85
CA SER A 60 -1.15 1.11 -9.99
C SER A 60 -2.21 2.09 -9.52
N ILE A 61 -1.83 3.05 -8.67
CA ILE A 61 -2.72 4.10 -8.17
C ILE A 61 -3.31 4.95 -9.30
N ASP A 62 -2.61 5.09 -10.42
CA ASP A 62 -3.11 5.83 -11.59
C ASP A 62 -4.32 5.13 -12.23
N LEU A 63 -4.29 3.79 -12.23
CA LEU A 63 -5.31 2.93 -12.83
C LEU A 63 -6.45 2.60 -11.86
N MET A 64 -6.26 2.78 -10.55
CA MET A 64 -7.29 2.52 -9.54
C MET A 64 -8.53 3.39 -9.69
N GLU A 65 -9.70 2.85 -9.35
CA GLU A 65 -10.93 3.64 -9.31
C GLU A 65 -10.87 4.73 -8.24
N LYS A 66 -11.64 5.82 -8.43
CA LYS A 66 -11.69 6.91 -7.44
C LYS A 66 -12.20 6.44 -6.08
N SER A 67 -13.16 5.52 -6.06
CA SER A 67 -13.72 4.89 -4.85
C SER A 67 -12.63 4.15 -4.07
N GLN A 68 -11.81 3.37 -4.76
CA GLN A 68 -10.66 2.62 -4.24
C GLN A 68 -9.59 3.56 -3.68
N LEU A 69 -9.20 4.57 -4.45
CA LEU A 69 -8.22 5.58 -4.02
C LEU A 69 -8.66 6.32 -2.75
N LYS A 70 -9.95 6.69 -2.65
CA LYS A 70 -10.48 7.36 -1.45
C LYS A 70 -10.37 6.47 -0.21
N ARG A 71 -10.72 5.18 -0.35
CA ARG A 71 -10.64 4.22 0.76
C ARG A 71 -9.18 3.96 1.15
N LEU A 72 -8.30 3.77 0.18
CA LEU A 72 -6.88 3.56 0.41
C LEU A 72 -6.26 4.77 1.11
N HIS A 73 -6.53 5.98 0.63
CA HIS A 73 -6.07 7.22 1.28
C HIS A 73 -6.55 7.31 2.73
N ALA A 74 -7.86 7.10 2.97
CA ALA A 74 -8.42 7.18 4.31
C ALA A 74 -7.79 6.15 5.27
N LEU A 75 -7.52 4.94 4.79
CA LEU A 75 -6.88 3.88 5.57
C LEU A 75 -5.43 4.24 5.93
N LEU A 76 -4.65 4.71 4.95
CA LEU A 76 -3.24 5.05 5.13
C LEU A 76 -3.06 6.30 6.02
N SER A 77 -3.91 7.32 5.86
CA SER A 77 -3.87 8.53 6.68
C SER A 77 -4.24 8.30 8.15
N GLN A 78 -4.94 7.21 8.48
CA GLN A 78 -5.27 6.85 9.87
C GLN A 78 -4.16 6.07 10.57
N CYS A 79 -3.12 5.65 9.84
CA CYS A 79 -2.05 4.84 10.39
C CYS A 79 -0.79 5.69 10.58
N GLU A 80 -0.37 5.89 11.83
CA GLU A 80 0.87 6.61 12.17
C GLU A 80 2.11 6.05 11.45
N THR A 81 2.12 4.75 11.14
CA THR A 81 3.21 4.09 10.42
C THR A 81 3.32 4.55 8.96
N TYR A 82 2.22 4.99 8.34
CA TYR A 82 2.14 5.30 6.92
C TYR A 82 1.78 6.76 6.62
N GLU A 83 1.65 7.61 7.63
CA GLU A 83 1.36 9.05 7.45
C GLU A 83 2.39 9.76 6.56
N ALA A 84 3.63 9.28 6.56
CA ALA A 84 4.73 9.81 5.75
C ALA A 84 5.01 9.01 4.45
N CYS A 85 4.13 8.08 4.04
CA CYS A 85 4.39 7.29 2.83
C CYS A 85 4.30 8.15 1.57
N CYS A 86 5.18 7.86 0.59
CA CYS A 86 5.38 8.71 -0.58
C CYS A 86 4.15 8.81 -1.48
N ILE A 87 3.28 7.80 -1.47
CA ILE A 87 2.08 7.77 -2.32
C ILE A 87 0.91 8.60 -1.80
N LEU A 88 0.88 9.01 -0.52
CA LEU A 88 -0.27 9.75 0.03
C LEU A 88 -0.53 11.08 -0.70
N PRO A 89 0.48 11.94 -0.94
CA PRO A 89 0.32 13.14 -1.76
C PRO A 89 -0.17 12.85 -3.18
N ASP A 90 0.35 11.79 -3.81
CA ASP A 90 -0.01 11.41 -5.17
C ASP A 90 -1.47 10.93 -5.26
N ILE A 91 -1.91 10.11 -4.30
CA ILE A 91 -3.31 9.71 -4.19
C ILE A 91 -4.19 10.96 -4.00
N GLY A 92 -3.79 11.89 -3.13
CA GLY A 92 -4.50 13.16 -2.94
C GLY A 92 -4.68 13.94 -4.23
N HIS A 93 -3.63 14.02 -5.05
CA HIS A 93 -3.67 14.68 -6.36
C HIS A 93 -4.54 13.95 -7.38
N LEU A 94 -4.51 12.62 -7.40
CA LEU A 94 -5.37 11.81 -8.27
C LEU A 94 -6.85 11.96 -7.92
N LEU A 95 -7.17 12.11 -6.62
CA LEU A 95 -8.54 12.32 -6.15
C LEU A 95 -9.14 13.65 -6.59
N THR A 96 -8.32 14.70 -6.72
CA THR A 96 -8.76 16.01 -7.24
C THR A 96 -8.89 16.02 -8.76
N LYS A 97 -8.03 15.28 -9.47
CA LYS A 97 -8.05 15.18 -10.94
C LYS A 97 -9.20 14.35 -11.51
N LYS A 98 -9.63 13.28 -10.84
CA LYS A 98 -10.76 12.42 -11.30
C LYS A 98 -12.13 13.08 -11.05
N GLY A 99 -12.24 14.39 -11.21
CA GLY A 99 -13.39 15.26 -10.88
C GLY A 99 -14.40 15.39 -12.01
#